data_AF-H6QBU3-F1
#
_entry.id   AF-H6QBU3-F1
#
_cell.length_a   1.000
_cell.length_b   1.000
_cell.length_c   1.000
_cell.angle_alpha   90.00
_cell.angle_beta   90.00
_cell.angle_gamma   90.00
#
_symmetry.space_group_name_H-M   'P 1'
#
loop_
_entity.id
_entity.type
_entity.pdbx_description
1 polymer ?
#
loop_
_entity_poly.entity_id
_entity_poly.type
_entity_poly.pdbx_seq_one_letter_code
_entity_poly.pdbx_strand_id
1 'polypeptide(L)'
;MDFRCHRRGCTAKDHREELEYCNANFGLERVRKALVEVSPDHMALLQKFFLNWVNTKNPIYMFLSGSLVVECLWEEPLCASLEAMSRAGLAEKSGVAYYLPHTLLASEVLENLPLPEVSEEDYEIKKFYTVSLKGISGEADIIQALADFIEAASVFLGKRLSKVIRGVPYVPQLANKYTDKIDILLRGIDGTLTGFGYVDVTKTAHLGFSMAKTFLLYGLDRVVLLHPYVDQSFHRDVANRIRNRWDVSEVGYAVINPMEEELYLFKLPRQNRYLRMSISAHRYAAAIRHYIETL
;
A
#
# COMPACT_ATOMS: atom_id res chain seq x y z
N MET A 1 10.61 -13.97 13.95
CA MET A 1 11.13 -13.92 12.56
C MET A 1 12.24 -12.87 12.51
N ASP A 2 13.24 -12.99 11.62
CA ASP A 2 14.23 -11.90 11.46
C ASP A 2 13.69 -10.85 10.48
N PHE A 3 13.20 -9.72 11.00
CA PHE A 3 12.69 -8.62 10.17
C PHE A 3 13.79 -7.81 9.48
N ARG A 4 15.08 -8.15 9.66
CA ARG A 4 16.22 -7.39 9.13
C ARG A 4 16.43 -7.49 7.63
N CYS A 5 15.58 -8.20 6.89
CA CYS A 5 15.70 -8.24 5.43
C CYS A 5 15.64 -6.83 4.81
N HIS A 6 14.98 -5.86 5.46
CA HIS A 6 14.98 -4.46 5.01
C HIS A 6 16.39 -3.85 4.89
N ARG A 7 17.40 -4.35 5.61
CA ARG A 7 18.81 -3.92 5.47
C ARG A 7 19.60 -4.70 4.42
N ARG A 8 19.18 -5.92 4.09
CA ARG A 8 19.92 -6.87 3.20
C ARG A 8 19.23 -7.09 1.85
N GLY A 9 18.11 -6.42 1.66
CA GLY A 9 17.13 -6.61 0.60
C GLY A 9 16.19 -7.79 0.88
N CYS A 10 14.88 -7.52 0.90
CA CYS A 10 13.84 -8.53 1.10
C CYS A 10 13.51 -9.20 -0.25
N THR A 11 13.60 -10.52 -0.27
CA THR A 11 13.17 -11.36 -1.40
C THR A 11 11.66 -11.57 -1.38
N ALA A 12 11.09 -12.05 -2.49
CA ALA A 12 9.69 -12.46 -2.56
C ALA A 12 9.30 -13.48 -1.46
N LYS A 13 10.22 -14.38 -1.12
CA LYS A 13 10.02 -15.36 -0.04
C LYS A 13 9.89 -14.69 1.32
N ASP A 14 10.73 -13.69 1.62
CA ASP A 14 10.71 -12.97 2.90
C ASP A 14 9.37 -12.25 3.12
N HIS A 15 8.83 -11.61 2.07
CA HIS A 15 7.50 -10.96 2.13
C HIS A 15 6.38 -11.94 2.43
N ARG A 16 6.47 -13.16 1.88
CA ARG A 16 5.48 -14.21 2.10
C ARG A 16 5.55 -14.78 3.52
N GLU A 17 6.75 -15.10 3.99
CA GLU A 17 6.99 -15.59 5.35
C GLU A 17 6.59 -14.55 6.39
N GLU A 18 6.79 -13.25 6.08
CA GLU A 18 6.37 -12.17 6.96
C GLU A 18 4.85 -12.13 7.12
N LEU A 19 4.10 -12.30 6.04
CA LEU A 19 2.64 -12.35 6.13
C LEU A 19 2.17 -13.55 6.99
N GLU A 20 2.79 -14.71 6.82
CA GLU A 20 2.48 -15.91 7.62
C GLU A 20 2.76 -15.67 9.10
N TYR A 21 3.91 -15.06 9.40
CA TYR A 21 4.28 -14.67 10.74
C TYR A 21 3.27 -13.68 11.34
N CYS A 22 2.90 -12.65 10.59
CA CYS A 22 1.92 -11.64 11.00
C CYS A 22 0.58 -12.29 11.35
N ASN A 23 0.06 -13.16 10.48
CA ASN A 23 -1.23 -13.81 10.69
C ASN A 23 -1.22 -14.76 11.89
N ALA A 24 -0.11 -15.44 12.14
CA ALA A 24 0.03 -16.35 13.28
C ALA A 24 0.13 -15.61 14.62
N ASN A 25 0.77 -14.43 14.65
CA ASN A 25 1.13 -13.75 15.89
C ASN A 25 0.25 -12.53 16.21
N PHE A 26 -0.28 -11.85 15.19
CA PHE A 26 -0.98 -10.55 15.29
C PHE A 26 -2.38 -10.61 14.66
N GLY A 27 -3.17 -11.62 15.02
CA GLY A 27 -4.57 -11.71 14.59
C GLY A 27 -5.42 -10.53 15.10
N LEU A 28 -6.48 -10.18 14.35
CA LEU A 28 -7.39 -9.05 14.62
C LEU A 28 -7.89 -9.01 16.08
N GLU A 29 -8.30 -10.15 16.63
CA GLU A 29 -8.81 -10.23 18.00
C GLU A 29 -7.74 -9.92 19.06
N ARG A 30 -6.50 -10.33 18.82
CA ARG A 30 -5.38 -10.00 19.70
C ARG A 30 -5.05 -8.51 19.63
N VAL A 31 -5.02 -7.96 18.43
CA VAL A 31 -4.78 -6.52 18.20
C VAL A 31 -5.85 -5.68 18.88
N ARG A 32 -7.13 -6.03 18.73
CA ARG A 32 -8.25 -5.32 19.39
C ARG A 32 -8.12 -5.31 20.91
N LYS A 33 -7.78 -6.44 21.52
CA LYS A 33 -7.56 -6.51 22.97
C LYS A 33 -6.39 -5.64 23.41
N ALA A 34 -5.28 -5.73 22.69
CA ALA A 34 -4.08 -4.96 22.98
C ALA A 34 -4.31 -3.44 22.84
N LEU A 35 -5.17 -2.99 21.92
CA LEU A 35 -5.50 -1.57 21.75
C LEU A 35 -6.13 -0.94 23.00
N VAL A 36 -6.86 -1.69 23.83
CA VAL A 36 -7.47 -1.19 25.07
C VAL A 36 -6.42 -0.70 26.07
N GLU A 37 -5.21 -1.27 26.02
CA GLU A 37 -4.11 -0.99 26.95
C GLU A 37 -3.28 0.24 26.53
N VAL A 38 -3.65 0.92 25.44
CA VAL A 38 -2.83 1.96 24.82
C VAL A 38 -3.56 3.31 24.82
N SER A 39 -2.83 4.38 25.10
CA SER A 39 -3.38 5.74 25.13
C SER A 39 -3.90 6.21 23.76
N PRO A 40 -4.84 7.19 23.73
CA PRO A 40 -5.31 7.82 22.50
C PRO A 40 -4.20 8.39 21.61
N ASP A 41 -3.13 8.92 22.20
CA ASP A 41 -1.99 9.50 21.45
C ASP A 41 -1.26 8.45 20.61
N HIS A 42 -1.06 7.26 21.16
CA HIS A 42 -0.48 6.15 20.42
C HIS A 42 -1.46 5.66 19.33
N MET A 43 -2.77 5.63 19.60
CA MET A 43 -3.76 5.29 18.56
C MET A 43 -3.76 6.30 17.41
N ALA A 44 -3.66 7.59 17.72
CA ALA A 44 -3.55 8.66 16.73
C ALA A 44 -2.28 8.50 15.87
N LEU A 45 -1.19 8.03 16.45
CA LEU A 45 0.03 7.70 15.70
C LEU A 45 -0.19 6.60 14.66
N LEU A 46 -1.02 5.59 14.93
CA LEU A 46 -1.35 4.54 13.96
C LEU A 46 -2.10 5.11 12.75
N GLN A 47 -3.00 6.07 12.97
CA GLN A 47 -3.64 6.78 11.87
C GLN A 47 -2.62 7.58 11.06
N LYS A 48 -1.64 8.22 11.70
CA LYS A 48 -0.57 8.94 10.99
C LYS A 48 0.27 8.01 10.12
N PHE A 49 0.54 6.77 10.56
CA PHE A 49 1.15 5.75 9.70
C PHE A 49 0.25 5.41 8.51
N PHE A 50 -1.02 5.10 8.72
CA PHE A 50 -1.92 4.77 7.60
C PHE A 50 -2.06 5.90 6.56
N LEU A 51 -1.95 7.16 7.00
CA LEU A 51 -2.09 8.35 6.17
C LEU A 51 -0.77 8.86 5.58
N ASN A 52 0.37 8.24 5.89
CA ASN A 52 1.72 8.71 5.52
C ASN A 52 2.08 10.11 6.06
N TRP A 53 1.54 10.47 7.23
CA TRP A 53 1.73 11.76 7.91
C TRP A 53 2.81 11.73 8.99
N VAL A 54 3.54 10.63 9.13
CA VAL A 54 4.58 10.50 10.15
C VAL A 54 5.75 11.40 9.82
N ASN A 55 5.99 12.41 10.67
CA ASN A 55 7.15 13.28 10.59
C ASN A 55 8.28 12.69 11.44
N THR A 56 9.26 12.07 10.79
CA THR A 56 10.40 11.44 11.47
C THR A 56 11.63 11.38 10.58
N LYS A 57 12.81 11.55 11.19
CA LYS A 57 14.08 11.28 10.53
C LYS A 57 14.36 9.79 10.42
N ASN A 58 13.82 8.98 11.35
CA ASN A 58 14.00 7.54 11.39
C ASN A 58 13.57 6.87 10.06
N PRO A 59 14.31 5.85 9.58
CA PRO A 59 13.91 5.05 8.43
C PRO A 59 12.62 4.28 8.70
N ILE A 60 11.75 4.23 7.70
CA ILE A 60 10.52 3.42 7.73
C ILE A 60 10.49 2.55 6.49
N TYR A 61 10.60 1.24 6.71
CA TYR A 61 10.48 0.21 5.69
C TYR A 61 9.11 -0.43 5.76
N MET A 62 8.71 -1.07 4.67
CA MET A 62 7.44 -1.76 4.57
C MET A 62 7.60 -3.08 3.81
N PHE A 63 6.84 -4.08 4.24
CA PHE A 63 6.66 -5.32 3.49
C PHE A 63 5.53 -5.18 2.47
N LEU A 64 5.47 -6.03 1.46
CA LEU A 64 4.35 -6.03 0.50
C LEU A 64 2.99 -6.24 1.19
N SER A 65 2.97 -6.89 2.36
CA SER A 65 1.78 -7.03 3.21
C SER A 65 1.28 -5.69 3.77
N GLY A 66 2.06 -4.61 3.73
CA GLY A 66 1.74 -3.34 4.37
C GLY A 66 2.19 -3.26 5.84
N SER A 67 2.79 -4.31 6.39
CA SER A 67 3.44 -4.24 7.70
C SER A 67 4.66 -3.31 7.63
N LEU A 68 4.90 -2.56 8.70
CA LEU A 68 5.95 -1.55 8.75
C LEU A 68 7.09 -1.98 9.67
N VAL A 69 8.31 -1.53 9.37
CA VAL A 69 9.46 -1.59 10.26
C VAL A 69 10.02 -0.19 10.42
N VAL A 70 10.03 0.31 11.66
CA VAL A 70 10.60 1.61 12.02
C VAL A 70 11.92 1.37 12.73
N GLU A 71 13.01 1.94 12.21
CA GLU A 71 14.31 1.87 12.86
C GLU A 71 14.53 3.11 13.73
N CYS A 72 14.41 2.95 15.04
CA CYS A 72 14.62 4.02 16.02
C CYS A 72 16.10 4.26 16.28
N LEU A 73 16.77 4.87 15.31
CA LEU A 73 18.19 5.27 15.39
C LEU A 73 18.38 6.58 16.15
N TRP A 74 17.39 7.46 16.07
CA TRP A 74 17.36 8.74 16.79
C TRP A 74 16.22 8.74 17.80
N GLU A 75 16.51 9.23 19.00
CA GLU A 75 15.49 9.40 20.04
C GLU A 75 14.49 10.48 19.60
N GLU A 76 13.27 10.03 19.32
CA GLU A 76 12.13 10.87 18.98
C GLU A 76 10.89 10.37 19.77
N PRO A 77 9.89 11.23 20.02
CA PRO A 77 8.66 10.83 20.70
C PRO A 77 7.98 9.61 20.04
N LEU A 78 8.11 9.48 18.72
CA LEU A 78 7.68 8.32 17.95
C LEU A 78 8.20 7.00 18.55
N CYS A 79 9.48 6.94 18.92
CA CYS A 79 10.13 5.74 19.40
C CYS A 79 9.68 5.32 20.80
N ALA A 80 9.36 6.29 21.66
CA ALA A 80 8.74 6.03 22.95
C ALA A 80 7.32 5.45 22.79
N SER A 81 6.54 5.98 21.84
CA SER A 81 5.22 5.43 21.49
C SER A 81 5.30 4.01 20.97
N LEU A 82 6.28 3.70 20.11
CA LEU A 82 6.50 2.35 19.58
C LEU A 82 6.94 1.36 20.66
N GLU A 83 7.75 1.79 21.61
CA GLU A 83 8.10 1.00 22.80
C GLU A 83 6.85 0.67 23.63
N ALA A 84 5.98 1.66 23.88
CA ALA A 84 4.72 1.44 24.60
C ALA A 84 3.79 0.48 23.85
N MET A 85 3.64 0.64 22.53
CA MET A 85 2.89 -0.29 21.68
C MET A 85 3.46 -1.70 21.73
N SER A 86 4.79 -1.84 21.77
CA SER A 86 5.42 -3.15 21.86
C SER A 86 5.14 -3.83 23.20
N ARG A 87 5.19 -3.08 24.31
CA ARG A 87 4.81 -3.59 25.64
C ARG A 87 3.34 -4.01 25.72
N ALA A 88 2.46 -3.32 25.00
CA ALA A 88 1.05 -3.70 24.87
C ALA A 88 0.81 -4.88 23.92
N GLY A 89 1.83 -5.35 23.20
CA GLY A 89 1.71 -6.46 22.25
C GLY A 89 1.14 -6.08 20.89
N LEU A 90 1.12 -4.79 20.53
CA LEU A 90 0.74 -4.29 19.21
C LEU A 90 1.91 -4.26 18.21
N ALA A 91 3.14 -4.29 18.71
CA ALA A 91 4.35 -4.25 17.91
C ALA A 91 5.41 -5.22 18.47
N GLU A 92 6.34 -5.64 17.63
CA GLU A 92 7.48 -6.46 18.05
C GLU A 92 8.78 -5.68 17.97
N LYS A 93 9.57 -5.71 19.04
CA LYS A 93 10.87 -5.06 19.10
C LYS A 93 12.00 -6.06 18.81
N SER A 94 12.91 -5.67 17.92
CA SER A 94 14.17 -6.39 17.68
C SER A 94 15.34 -5.40 17.62
N GLY A 95 16.05 -5.27 18.75
CA GLY A 95 17.09 -4.26 18.92
C GLY A 95 16.50 -2.84 18.83
N VAL A 96 16.93 -2.08 17.82
CA VAL A 96 16.44 -0.72 17.53
C VAL A 96 15.23 -0.68 16.59
N ALA A 97 14.85 -1.82 16.02
CA ALA A 97 13.75 -1.90 15.07
C ALA A 97 12.43 -2.27 15.76
N TYR A 98 11.35 -1.60 15.38
CA TYR A 98 9.98 -1.92 15.77
C TYR A 98 9.19 -2.36 14.55
N TYR A 99 8.68 -3.58 14.59
CA TYR A 99 7.79 -4.15 13.60
C TYR A 99 6.33 -3.87 13.99
N LEU A 100 5.60 -3.21 13.10
CA LEU A 100 4.16 -2.99 13.21
C LEU A 100 3.43 -3.91 12.19
N PRO A 101 2.57 -4.82 12.65
CA PRO A 101 1.86 -5.75 11.78
C PRO A 101 0.82 -5.03 10.92
N HIS A 102 0.63 -5.47 9.67
CA HIS A 102 -0.38 -4.89 8.77
C HIS A 102 -1.81 -4.95 9.33
N THR A 103 -2.10 -5.92 10.22
CA THR A 103 -3.40 -6.05 10.88
C THR A 103 -3.73 -4.86 11.76
N LEU A 104 -2.71 -4.19 12.31
CA LEU A 104 -2.87 -2.94 13.06
C LEU A 104 -3.27 -1.76 12.18
N LEU A 105 -2.95 -1.83 10.89
CA LEU A 105 -3.24 -0.83 9.87
C LEU A 105 -4.44 -1.23 8.99
N ALA A 106 -5.15 -2.30 9.35
CA ALA A 106 -6.35 -2.73 8.65
C ALA A 106 -7.49 -1.72 8.86
N SER A 107 -8.31 -1.49 7.83
CA SER A 107 -9.43 -0.55 7.90
C SER A 107 -10.40 -0.86 9.06
N GLU A 108 -10.62 -2.15 9.37
CA GLU A 108 -11.50 -2.58 10.48
C GLU A 108 -10.98 -2.14 11.87
N VAL A 109 -9.68 -1.92 11.99
CA VAL A 109 -9.05 -1.38 13.21
C VAL A 109 -9.12 0.15 13.18
N LEU A 110 -8.69 0.76 12.09
CA LEU A 110 -8.53 2.20 11.97
C LEU A 110 -9.85 2.98 12.02
N GLU A 111 -10.95 2.42 11.48
CA GLU A 111 -12.29 3.03 11.54
C GLU A 111 -12.78 3.29 12.98
N ASN A 112 -12.21 2.60 13.96
CA ASN A 112 -12.59 2.70 15.38
C ASN A 112 -11.59 3.52 16.22
N LEU A 113 -10.54 4.05 15.61
CA LEU A 113 -9.53 4.86 16.31
C LEU A 113 -9.93 6.35 16.31
N PRO A 114 -9.55 7.12 17.35
CA PRO A 114 -9.73 8.56 17.35
C PRO A 114 -9.00 9.17 16.15
N LEU A 115 -9.72 10.00 15.38
CA LEU A 115 -9.09 10.78 14.31
C LEU A 115 -8.00 11.66 14.93
N PRO A 116 -6.78 11.71 14.36
CA PRO A 116 -5.77 12.60 14.85
C PRO A 116 -6.28 14.03 14.74
N GLU A 117 -5.97 14.87 15.73
CA GLU A 117 -6.09 16.32 15.56
C GLU A 117 -5.16 16.72 14.41
N VAL A 118 -5.72 17.22 13.31
CA VAL A 118 -4.97 17.55 12.09
C VAL A 118 -4.91 19.06 11.95
N SER A 119 -3.71 19.64 12.07
CA SER A 119 -3.46 21.01 11.61
C SER A 119 -3.31 21.04 10.08
N GLU A 120 -3.46 22.20 9.42
CA GLU A 120 -3.24 22.32 7.97
C GLU A 120 -1.84 21.82 7.54
N GLU A 121 -0.81 22.00 8.38
CA GLU A 121 0.56 21.53 8.14
C GLU A 121 0.71 20.00 8.22
N ASP A 122 -0.16 19.32 8.98
CA ASP A 122 -0.20 17.86 9.13
C ASP A 122 -0.89 17.17 7.95
N TYR A 123 -1.57 17.91 7.08
CA TYR A 123 -2.20 17.26 5.93
C TYR A 123 -1.17 16.69 4.97
N GLU A 124 0.04 17.25 4.85
CA GLU A 124 1.04 16.82 3.86
C GLU A 124 1.63 15.42 4.10
N ILE A 125 1.95 14.71 3.01
CA ILE A 125 2.71 13.47 3.06
C ILE A 125 4.14 13.82 3.45
N LYS A 126 4.52 13.43 4.67
CA LYS A 126 5.86 13.72 5.22
C LYS A 126 6.84 12.59 4.92
N LYS A 127 6.37 11.34 4.83
CA LYS A 127 7.22 10.15 4.59
C LYS A 127 6.62 9.20 3.55
N PHE A 128 7.49 8.59 2.75
CA PHE A 128 7.16 7.43 1.92
C PHE A 128 7.66 6.15 2.60
N TYR A 129 7.07 5.01 2.23
CA TYR A 129 7.49 3.71 2.70
C TYR A 129 8.33 3.00 1.66
N THR A 130 9.51 2.52 2.06
CA THR A 130 10.40 1.76 1.18
C THR A 130 10.11 0.28 1.30
N VAL A 131 9.75 -0.33 0.18
CA VAL A 131 9.62 -1.78 0.05
C VAL A 131 10.80 -2.29 -0.77
N SER A 132 11.61 -3.15 -0.16
CA SER A 132 12.70 -3.81 -0.90
C SER A 132 12.15 -4.93 -1.77
N LEU A 133 12.57 -4.96 -3.03
CA LEU A 133 12.19 -5.89 -4.07
C LEU A 133 13.42 -6.61 -4.61
N LYS A 134 14.22 -7.20 -3.72
CA LYS A 134 15.53 -7.78 -4.07
C LYS A 134 15.43 -8.79 -5.21
N GLY A 135 16.21 -8.58 -6.27
CA GLY A 135 16.22 -9.40 -7.48
C GLY A 135 15.21 -8.96 -8.55
N ILE A 136 14.60 -7.78 -8.43
CA ILE A 136 13.76 -7.20 -9.49
C ILE A 136 14.58 -6.57 -10.62
N SER A 137 15.87 -6.26 -10.40
CA SER A 137 16.70 -5.61 -11.40
C SER A 137 16.93 -6.49 -12.64
N GLY A 138 16.86 -5.88 -13.83
CA GLY A 138 17.07 -6.56 -15.12
C GLY A 138 16.75 -5.68 -16.33
N GLU A 139 17.03 -6.17 -17.55
CA GLU A 139 16.69 -5.50 -18.83
C GLU A 139 15.19 -5.54 -19.19
N ALA A 140 14.35 -6.09 -18.30
CA ALA A 140 12.92 -6.27 -18.54
C ALA A 140 12.11 -4.97 -18.42
N ASP A 141 10.95 -4.93 -19.06
CA ASP A 141 9.92 -3.91 -18.82
C ASP A 141 9.60 -3.83 -17.31
N ILE A 142 9.64 -2.63 -16.74
CA ILE A 142 9.35 -2.34 -15.33
C ILE A 142 8.02 -2.98 -14.89
N ILE A 143 7.01 -2.98 -15.75
CA ILE A 143 5.70 -3.56 -15.44
C ILE A 143 5.77 -5.07 -15.34
N GLN A 144 6.50 -5.69 -16.26
CA GLN A 144 6.73 -7.12 -16.26
C GLN A 144 7.50 -7.54 -15.00
N ALA A 145 8.61 -6.86 -14.70
CA ALA A 145 9.46 -7.15 -13.54
C ALA A 145 8.70 -7.03 -12.20
N LEU A 146 7.91 -5.96 -12.03
CA LEU A 146 7.10 -5.78 -10.83
C LEU A 146 6.00 -6.85 -10.70
N ALA A 147 5.32 -7.18 -11.80
CA ALA A 147 4.30 -8.21 -11.78
C ALA A 147 4.89 -9.59 -11.44
N ASP A 148 6.06 -9.94 -12.00
CA ASP A 148 6.78 -11.18 -11.71
C ASP A 148 7.17 -11.26 -10.23
N PHE A 149 7.66 -10.16 -9.66
CA PHE A 149 8.00 -10.11 -8.24
C PHE A 149 6.76 -10.28 -7.35
N ILE A 150 5.67 -9.57 -7.64
CA ILE A 150 4.42 -9.65 -6.87
C ILE A 150 3.81 -11.06 -7.00
N GLU A 151 3.88 -11.68 -8.17
CA GLU A 151 3.42 -13.06 -8.37
C GLU A 151 4.24 -14.04 -7.53
N ALA A 152 5.57 -13.93 -7.54
CA ALA A 152 6.45 -14.77 -6.72
C ALA A 152 6.22 -14.58 -5.21
N ALA A 153 5.95 -13.34 -4.75
CA ALA A 153 5.65 -13.05 -3.36
C ALA A 153 4.23 -13.51 -2.97
N SER A 154 3.29 -13.42 -3.91
CA SER A 154 1.86 -13.75 -3.75
C SER A 154 1.19 -13.03 -2.57
N VAL A 155 1.62 -11.80 -2.27
CA VAL A 155 1.12 -10.98 -1.16
C VAL A 155 1.00 -9.52 -1.59
N PHE A 156 -0.08 -8.85 -1.17
CA PHE A 156 -0.20 -7.41 -1.26
C PHE A 156 -1.20 -6.86 -0.23
N LEU A 157 -0.81 -5.84 0.54
CA LEU A 157 -1.64 -5.09 1.51
C LEU A 157 -2.57 -5.98 2.35
N GLY A 158 -1.95 -6.90 3.10
CA GLY A 158 -2.57 -7.79 4.08
C GLY A 158 -3.27 -9.00 3.48
N LYS A 159 -3.17 -9.19 2.15
CA LYS A 159 -3.90 -10.23 1.45
C LYS A 159 -2.94 -11.16 0.71
N ARG A 160 -3.27 -12.45 0.73
CA ARG A 160 -2.74 -13.41 -0.24
C ARG A 160 -3.34 -13.14 -1.60
N LEU A 161 -2.51 -13.25 -2.63
CA LEU A 161 -2.93 -13.15 -4.01
C LEU A 161 -3.24 -14.54 -4.55
N SER A 162 -4.33 -14.62 -5.30
CA SER A 162 -4.71 -15.80 -6.07
C SER A 162 -4.24 -15.71 -7.53
N LYS A 163 -4.12 -14.50 -8.07
CA LYS A 163 -3.72 -14.27 -9.47
C LYS A 163 -3.10 -12.88 -9.64
N VAL A 164 -2.10 -12.79 -10.51
CA VAL A 164 -1.50 -11.54 -11.01
C VAL A 164 -1.68 -11.53 -12.53
N ILE A 165 -2.37 -10.52 -13.05
CA ILE A 165 -2.67 -10.42 -14.48
C ILE A 165 -1.97 -9.20 -15.03
N ARG A 166 -1.18 -9.41 -16.09
CA ARG A 166 -0.41 -8.37 -16.75
C ARG A 166 -1.16 -7.87 -17.96
N GLY A 167 -1.11 -6.56 -18.18
CA GLY A 167 -1.69 -5.89 -19.33
C GLY A 167 -3.11 -6.36 -19.63
N VAL A 168 -4.02 -6.17 -18.68
CA VAL A 168 -5.39 -6.68 -18.73
C VAL A 168 -6.00 -6.37 -20.09
N PRO A 169 -6.37 -7.41 -20.86
CA PRO A 169 -6.95 -7.20 -22.17
C PRO A 169 -8.28 -6.49 -22.02
N TYR A 170 -8.71 -5.88 -23.12
CA TYR A 170 -10.00 -5.22 -23.16
C TYR A 170 -11.12 -6.18 -22.81
N VAL A 171 -11.95 -5.82 -21.82
CA VAL A 171 -13.06 -6.64 -21.33
C VAL A 171 -14.28 -6.39 -22.23
N PRO A 172 -14.74 -7.37 -23.03
CA PRO A 172 -15.82 -7.14 -23.99
C PRO A 172 -17.12 -6.65 -23.35
N GLN A 173 -17.43 -7.14 -22.15
CA GLN A 173 -18.60 -6.72 -21.37
C GLN A 173 -18.54 -5.24 -20.95
N LEU A 174 -17.38 -4.60 -21.05
CA LEU A 174 -17.12 -3.21 -20.69
C LEU A 174 -16.70 -2.35 -21.89
N ALA A 175 -17.02 -2.76 -23.11
CA ALA A 175 -16.43 -2.21 -24.32
C ALA A 175 -16.37 -0.67 -24.39
N ASN A 176 -17.46 0.02 -24.04
CA ASN A 176 -17.51 1.49 -24.10
C ASN A 176 -17.07 2.19 -22.81
N LYS A 177 -16.61 1.43 -21.82
CA LYS A 177 -16.20 1.93 -20.50
C LYS A 177 -14.74 1.67 -20.24
N TYR A 178 -14.18 0.59 -20.79
CA TYR A 178 -12.79 0.20 -20.59
C TYR A 178 -11.84 1.03 -21.50
N THR A 179 -11.71 2.32 -21.20
CA THR A 179 -10.91 3.29 -21.98
C THR A 179 -9.44 3.31 -21.61
N ASP A 180 -9.14 3.15 -20.32
CA ASP A 180 -7.79 3.04 -19.80
C ASP A 180 -7.50 1.56 -19.49
N LYS A 181 -6.36 1.07 -19.98
CA LYS A 181 -5.90 -0.31 -19.78
C LYS A 181 -5.30 -0.47 -18.39
N ILE A 182 -5.67 -1.52 -17.65
CA ILE A 182 -5.03 -1.86 -16.38
C ILE A 182 -3.71 -2.60 -16.66
N ASP A 183 -2.59 -2.05 -16.21
CA ASP A 183 -1.26 -2.60 -16.50
C ASP A 183 -0.95 -3.82 -15.63
N ILE A 184 -1.31 -3.79 -14.34
CA ILE A 184 -1.24 -4.95 -13.45
C ILE A 184 -2.54 -5.03 -12.66
N LEU A 185 -3.18 -6.19 -12.67
CA LEU A 185 -4.36 -6.47 -11.87
C LEU A 185 -4.08 -7.61 -10.90
N LEU A 186 -4.18 -7.31 -9.62
CA LEU A 186 -4.03 -8.28 -8.54
C LEU A 186 -5.42 -8.74 -8.09
N ARG A 187 -5.62 -10.05 -7.98
CA ARG A 187 -6.81 -10.66 -7.38
C ARG A 187 -6.43 -11.30 -6.05
N GLY A 188 -6.96 -10.77 -4.95
CA GLY A 188 -6.85 -11.39 -3.63
C GLY A 188 -7.63 -12.70 -3.54
N ILE A 189 -7.25 -13.59 -2.61
CA ILE A 189 -8.00 -14.84 -2.35
C ILE A 189 -9.44 -14.58 -1.88
N ASP A 190 -9.71 -13.40 -1.33
CA ASP A 190 -11.03 -12.92 -0.91
C ASP A 190 -11.82 -12.25 -2.04
N GLY A 191 -11.31 -12.29 -3.28
CA GLY A 191 -11.95 -11.67 -4.44
C GLY A 191 -11.72 -10.17 -4.59
N THR A 192 -10.89 -9.57 -3.73
CA THR A 192 -10.51 -8.15 -3.86
C THR A 192 -9.68 -7.91 -5.12
N LEU A 193 -9.92 -6.77 -5.78
CA LEU A 193 -9.24 -6.36 -7.00
C LEU A 193 -8.40 -5.10 -6.75
N THR A 194 -7.10 -5.20 -6.96
CA THR A 194 -6.19 -4.04 -6.92
C THR A 194 -5.59 -3.81 -8.30
N GLY A 195 -5.88 -2.66 -8.91
CA GLY A 195 -5.32 -2.29 -10.21
C GLY A 195 -4.15 -1.32 -10.09
N PHE A 196 -3.13 -1.55 -10.91
CA PHE A 196 -2.02 -0.63 -11.13
C PHE A 196 -2.14 -0.03 -12.53
N GLY A 197 -1.97 1.29 -12.60
CA GLY A 197 -1.85 2.03 -13.85
C GLY A 197 -0.49 2.69 -13.91
N TYR A 198 0.29 2.38 -14.95
CA TYR A 198 1.62 2.92 -15.17
C TYR A 198 1.56 4.20 -15.98
N VAL A 199 2.16 5.24 -15.44
CA VAL A 199 2.18 6.56 -16.06
C VAL A 199 3.61 7.04 -16.18
N ASP A 200 4.12 6.94 -17.39
CA ASP A 200 5.44 7.45 -17.73
C ASP A 200 5.38 8.97 -17.94
N VAL A 201 5.74 9.71 -16.88
CA VAL A 201 5.79 11.18 -16.88
C VAL A 201 6.87 11.74 -17.81
N THR A 202 7.83 10.93 -18.24
CA THR A 202 8.82 11.35 -19.24
C THR A 202 8.22 11.40 -20.65
N LYS A 203 7.15 10.62 -20.87
CA LYS A 203 6.46 10.51 -22.17
C LYS A 203 5.15 11.29 -22.22
N THR A 204 4.56 11.62 -21.07
CA THR A 204 3.24 12.26 -21.00
C THR A 204 3.19 13.35 -19.92
N ALA A 205 2.52 14.46 -20.21
CA ALA A 205 2.39 15.59 -19.28
C ALA A 205 1.26 15.43 -18.24
N HIS A 206 0.50 14.33 -18.28
CA HIS A 206 -0.65 14.12 -17.40
C HIS A 206 -0.28 13.24 -16.20
N LEU A 207 -0.66 13.68 -14.99
CA LEU A 207 -0.35 13.01 -13.71
C LEU A 207 -1.19 11.73 -13.45
N GLY A 208 -1.72 11.09 -14.49
CA GLY A 208 -2.54 9.88 -14.35
C GLY A 208 -3.93 10.08 -13.73
N PHE A 209 -4.38 11.31 -13.46
CA PHE A 209 -5.66 11.56 -12.77
C PHE A 209 -6.89 11.02 -13.51
N SER A 210 -6.91 11.10 -14.84
CA SER A 210 -8.01 10.54 -15.64
C SER A 210 -8.05 9.03 -15.50
N MET A 211 -6.91 8.34 -15.66
CA MET A 211 -6.77 6.90 -15.49
C MET A 211 -7.18 6.45 -14.07
N ALA A 212 -6.70 7.15 -13.04
CA ALA A 212 -7.08 6.92 -11.66
C ALA A 212 -8.61 6.95 -11.46
N LYS A 213 -9.25 8.02 -11.94
CA LYS A 213 -10.71 8.16 -11.89
C LYS A 213 -11.41 7.04 -12.65
N THR A 214 -10.93 6.73 -13.85
CA THR A 214 -11.47 5.64 -14.68
C THR A 214 -11.42 4.31 -13.95
N PHE A 215 -10.27 3.95 -13.35
CA PHE A 215 -10.11 2.69 -12.62
C PHE A 215 -10.99 2.61 -11.37
N LEU A 216 -11.19 3.73 -10.66
CA LEU A 216 -12.17 3.78 -9.57
C LEU A 216 -13.60 3.54 -10.09
N LEU A 217 -13.94 4.11 -11.24
CA LEU A 217 -15.25 3.91 -11.88
C LEU A 217 -15.43 2.49 -12.46
N TYR A 218 -14.35 1.78 -12.79
CA TYR A 218 -14.41 0.35 -13.10
C TYR A 218 -14.83 -0.50 -11.89
N GLY A 219 -14.78 0.06 -10.68
CA GLY A 219 -15.13 -0.63 -9.45
C GLY A 219 -14.00 -1.52 -8.94
N LEU A 220 -12.74 -1.20 -9.23
CA LEU A 220 -11.60 -1.86 -8.55
C LEU A 220 -11.64 -1.52 -7.06
N ASP A 221 -11.37 -2.49 -6.19
CA ASP A 221 -11.42 -2.29 -4.73
C ASP A 221 -10.32 -1.32 -4.26
N ARG A 222 -9.15 -1.38 -4.91
CA ARG A 222 -8.02 -0.47 -4.70
C ARG A 222 -7.37 -0.11 -6.02
N VAL A 223 -6.83 1.10 -6.11
CA VAL A 223 -6.17 1.63 -7.31
C VAL A 223 -4.83 2.24 -6.91
N VAL A 224 -3.78 1.89 -7.63
CA VAL A 224 -2.43 2.42 -7.47
C VAL A 224 -1.98 3.04 -8.79
N LEU A 225 -1.53 4.29 -8.75
CA LEU A 225 -0.77 4.87 -9.85
C LEU A 225 0.70 4.57 -9.63
N LEU A 226 1.31 3.94 -10.63
CA LEU A 226 2.73 3.59 -10.65
C LEU A 226 3.46 4.55 -11.59
N HIS A 227 4.54 5.14 -11.11
CA HIS A 227 5.38 6.06 -11.88
C HIS A 227 6.83 5.58 -11.91
N PRO A 228 7.60 5.92 -12.97
CA PRO A 228 9.04 5.76 -12.96
C PRO A 228 9.68 6.68 -11.91
N TYR A 229 10.82 6.26 -11.37
CA TYR A 229 11.59 7.08 -10.43
C TYR A 229 12.21 8.30 -11.13
N VAL A 230 11.92 9.48 -10.61
CA VAL A 230 12.53 10.77 -10.98
C VAL A 230 13.13 11.41 -9.74
N ASP A 231 12.70 12.62 -9.34
CA ASP A 231 13.10 13.26 -8.10
C ASP A 231 12.05 13.09 -6.98
N GLN A 232 12.55 12.98 -5.75
CA GLN A 232 11.71 12.76 -4.57
C GLN A 232 10.75 13.93 -4.29
N SER A 233 11.18 15.17 -4.55
CA SER A 233 10.34 16.37 -4.35
C SER A 233 9.10 16.33 -5.24
N PHE A 234 9.27 16.07 -6.53
CA PHE A 234 8.19 15.92 -7.50
C PHE A 234 7.22 14.83 -7.08
N HIS A 235 7.72 13.66 -6.67
CA HIS A 235 6.85 12.57 -6.23
C HIS A 235 6.03 12.92 -4.99
N ARG A 236 6.63 13.64 -4.03
CA ARG A 236 5.91 14.14 -2.85
C ARG A 236 4.82 15.14 -3.25
N ASP A 237 5.12 16.06 -4.17
CA ASP A 237 4.17 17.05 -4.67
C ASP A 237 2.98 16.39 -5.40
N VAL A 238 3.25 15.41 -6.26
CA VAL A 238 2.20 14.65 -6.96
C VAL A 238 1.36 13.87 -5.96
N ALA A 239 1.97 13.18 -5.00
CA ALA A 239 1.25 12.44 -3.96
C ALA A 239 0.35 13.36 -3.12
N ASN A 240 0.85 14.54 -2.75
CA ASN A 240 0.07 15.57 -2.06
C ASN A 240 -1.12 16.05 -2.90
N ARG A 241 -0.93 16.27 -4.21
CA ARG A 241 -2.02 16.64 -5.13
C ARG A 241 -3.07 15.52 -5.24
N ILE A 242 -2.67 14.26 -5.38
CA ILE A 242 -3.61 13.12 -5.42
C ILE A 242 -4.39 13.03 -4.10
N ARG A 243 -3.73 13.22 -2.95
CA ARG A 243 -4.41 13.19 -1.65
C ARG A 243 -5.47 14.27 -1.52
N ASN A 244 -5.16 15.50 -1.91
CA ASN A 244 -6.06 16.65 -1.72
C ASN A 244 -7.20 16.71 -2.75
N ARG A 245 -7.13 15.90 -3.81
CA ARG A 245 -8.13 15.91 -4.88
C ARG A 245 -9.25 14.90 -4.59
N TRP A 246 -10.43 15.41 -4.28
CA TRP A 246 -11.54 14.61 -3.74
C TRP A 246 -12.00 13.45 -4.62
N ASP A 247 -11.95 13.55 -5.96
CA ASP A 247 -12.43 12.51 -6.90
C ASP A 247 -11.44 11.33 -7.07
N VAL A 248 -10.21 11.46 -6.57
CA VAL A 248 -9.16 10.43 -6.61
C VAL A 248 -8.39 10.31 -5.28
N SER A 249 -8.96 10.82 -4.19
CA SER A 249 -8.29 10.88 -2.88
C SER A 249 -8.05 9.50 -2.25
N GLU A 250 -8.73 8.46 -2.72
CA GLU A 250 -8.49 7.06 -2.34
C GLU A 250 -7.37 6.35 -3.12
N VAL A 251 -6.85 6.96 -4.19
CA VAL A 251 -5.84 6.33 -5.06
C VAL A 251 -4.45 6.35 -4.42
N GLY A 252 -3.76 5.21 -4.45
CA GLY A 252 -2.37 5.09 -4.01
C GLY A 252 -1.39 5.67 -5.03
N TYR A 253 -0.22 6.08 -4.56
CA TYR A 253 0.86 6.59 -5.40
C TYR A 253 2.15 5.87 -5.06
N ALA A 254 2.68 5.15 -6.05
CA ALA A 254 3.86 4.32 -5.92
C ALA A 254 4.89 4.64 -7.01
N VAL A 255 6.16 4.49 -6.67
CA VAL A 255 7.29 4.76 -7.56
C VAL A 255 8.26 3.60 -7.47
N ILE A 256 8.68 3.09 -8.62
CA ILE A 256 9.65 1.99 -8.68
C ILE A 256 11.03 2.53 -9.05
N ASN A 257 12.00 2.22 -8.20
CA ASN A 257 13.41 2.48 -8.41
C ASN A 257 14.11 1.15 -8.75
N PRO A 258 14.31 0.84 -10.03
CA PRO A 258 14.91 -0.43 -10.44
C PRO A 258 16.40 -0.52 -10.10
N MET A 259 17.09 0.61 -9.90
CA MET A 259 18.52 0.62 -9.55
C MET A 259 18.76 0.14 -8.13
N GLU A 260 17.95 0.62 -7.19
CA GLU A 260 18.03 0.22 -5.78
C GLU A 260 17.18 -1.02 -5.48
N GLU A 261 16.47 -1.57 -6.49
CA GLU A 261 15.51 -2.66 -6.33
C GLU A 261 14.43 -2.34 -5.28
N GLU A 262 13.85 -1.15 -5.36
CA GLU A 262 12.92 -0.62 -4.36
C GLU A 262 11.60 -0.13 -4.96
N LEU A 263 10.52 -0.28 -4.20
CA LEU A 263 9.24 0.36 -4.45
C LEU A 263 8.94 1.35 -3.33
N TYR A 264 8.83 2.62 -3.68
CA TYR A 264 8.45 3.70 -2.78
C TYR A 264 6.94 3.92 -2.82
N LEU A 265 6.29 3.75 -1.67
CA LEU A 265 4.88 4.03 -1.48
C LEU A 265 4.72 5.36 -0.75
N PHE A 266 4.55 6.43 -1.54
CA PHE A 266 4.33 7.78 -1.03
C PHE A 266 2.91 7.97 -0.48
N LYS A 267 1.95 7.22 -1.03
CA LYS A 267 0.57 7.21 -0.55
C LYS A 267 0.00 5.82 -0.70
N LEU A 268 -0.50 5.25 0.40
CA LEU A 268 -1.19 3.96 0.35
C LEU A 268 -2.57 4.06 -0.32
N PRO A 269 -2.97 3.08 -1.13
CA PRO A 269 -4.31 3.02 -1.69
C PRO A 269 -5.35 2.71 -0.62
N ARG A 270 -6.49 3.41 -0.66
CA ARG A 270 -7.63 3.18 0.25
C ARG A 270 -8.73 2.41 -0.49
N GLN A 271 -9.70 1.91 0.27
CA GLN A 271 -10.87 1.26 -0.31
C GLN A 271 -11.64 2.26 -1.18
N ASN A 272 -11.95 1.83 -2.42
CA ASN A 272 -12.73 2.62 -3.35
C ASN A 272 -14.16 2.85 -2.83
N ARG A 273 -14.51 4.12 -2.58
CA ARG A 273 -15.83 4.47 -2.04
C ARG A 273 -16.93 4.42 -3.09
N TYR A 274 -16.60 4.51 -4.39
CA TYR A 274 -17.59 4.44 -5.46
C TYR A 274 -18.34 3.11 -5.47
N LEU A 275 -17.73 2.03 -4.96
CA LEU A 275 -18.43 0.76 -4.74
C LEU A 275 -19.63 0.96 -3.80
N ARG A 276 -19.44 1.59 -2.64
CA ARG A 276 -20.54 1.84 -1.69
C ARG A 276 -21.61 2.78 -2.23
N MET A 277 -21.28 3.62 -3.21
CA MET A 277 -22.15 4.69 -3.71
C MET A 277 -22.84 4.38 -5.04
N SER A 278 -22.40 3.35 -5.78
CA SER A 278 -22.83 3.14 -7.16
C SER A 278 -23.03 1.68 -7.54
N ILE A 279 -24.27 1.33 -7.88
CA ILE A 279 -24.64 0.01 -8.44
C ILE A 279 -23.89 -0.26 -9.74
N SER A 280 -23.62 0.77 -10.56
CA SER A 280 -22.90 0.57 -11.82
C SER A 280 -21.45 0.16 -11.58
N ALA A 281 -20.78 0.75 -10.59
CA ALA A 281 -19.43 0.35 -10.19
C ALA A 281 -19.41 -1.11 -9.71
N HIS A 282 -20.41 -1.53 -8.93
CA HIS A 282 -20.58 -2.94 -8.55
C HIS A 282 -20.75 -3.88 -9.74
N ARG A 283 -21.57 -3.50 -10.74
CA ARG A 283 -21.76 -4.29 -11.96
C ARG A 283 -20.48 -4.44 -12.77
N TYR A 284 -19.71 -3.36 -12.91
CA TYR A 284 -18.44 -3.40 -13.63
C TYR A 284 -17.40 -4.23 -12.89
N ALA A 285 -17.30 -4.07 -11.57
CA ALA A 285 -16.45 -4.90 -10.73
C ALA A 285 -16.79 -6.39 -10.88
N ALA A 286 -18.08 -6.75 -10.87
CA ALA A 286 -18.53 -8.12 -11.09
C ALA A 286 -18.15 -8.64 -12.49
N ALA A 287 -18.30 -7.81 -13.53
CA ALA A 287 -17.89 -8.18 -14.89
C ALA A 287 -16.38 -8.44 -14.99
N ILE A 288 -15.56 -7.60 -14.35
CA ILE A 288 -14.10 -7.80 -14.28
C ILE A 288 -13.77 -9.09 -13.52
N ARG A 289 -14.38 -9.32 -12.35
CA ARG A 289 -14.16 -10.56 -11.58
C ARG A 289 -14.51 -11.80 -12.39
N HIS A 290 -15.67 -11.80 -13.04
CA HIS A 290 -16.12 -12.92 -13.87
C HIS A 290 -15.18 -13.16 -15.06
N TYR A 291 -14.77 -12.09 -15.76
CA TYR A 291 -13.83 -12.20 -16.87
C TYR A 291 -12.51 -12.85 -16.44
N ILE A 292 -11.99 -12.47 -15.27
CA ILE A 292 -10.74 -13.03 -14.73
C ILE A 292 -10.86 -14.52 -14.40
N GLU A 293 -12.04 -14.98 -13.99
CA GLU A 293 -12.32 -16.41 -13.73
C GLU A 293 -12.29 -17.24 -15.01
N THR A 294 -12.54 -16.62 -16.16
CA THR A 294 -12.53 -17.30 -17.47
C THR A 294 -11.15 -17.34 -18.14
N LEU A 295 -10.17 -16.62 -17.58
CA LEU A 295 -8.77 -16.63 -18.01
C LEU A 295 -7.99 -17.74 -17.34
#